data_AF-A0A5D0N6V3-F1
#
_entry.id   AF-A0A5D0N6V3-F1
#
_cell.length_a   1.000
_cell.length_b   1.000
_cell.length_c   1.000
_cell.angle_alpha   90.00
_cell.angle_beta   90.00
_cell.angle_gamma   90.00
#
_symmetry.space_group_name_H-M   'P 1'
#
loop_
_entity.id
_entity.type
_entity.pdbx_description
1 polymer ?
#
loop_
_entity_poly.entity_id
_entity_poly.type
_entity_poly.pdbx_seq_one_letter_code
_entity_poly.pdbx_strand_id
1 'polypeptide(L)'
;MRRLAIALLCLAALLSCAAPGHGPAPGDGPAPSGGPPSGDPTEGATWGTYQADVTAVRLSDDPRSLVLTVALLADADGCSRNPRITYFVEENNRIYANVVQDSRLSGVVGACPTHTPGEVRLTAPAPIAGRLVVLNQEPWKRDGAQYHRCDPTFGCDPMPADHCDPAWISVAVRGMDVSRHSVGSPEGCDGTWLVMTVPFDPVPCGVEARPGCEPTVNVRRYFLRWAGERGWATITSSTEAGCGRVRTVEPAFPTKLCADLPRP
;
A
#
# COMPACT_ATOMS: atom_id res chain seq x y z
N MET A 1 -15.65 -13.78 46.74
CA MET A 1 -15.45 -14.96 47.60
C MET A 1 -14.31 -15.80 47.04
N ARG A 2 -13.34 -16.10 47.92
CA ARG A 2 -12.30 -17.16 47.88
C ARG A 2 -11.22 -17.19 46.79
N ARG A 3 -10.00 -17.00 47.30
CA ARG A 3 -8.64 -17.21 46.79
C ARG A 3 -8.37 -18.67 46.41
N LEU A 4 -7.38 -18.91 45.55
CA LEU A 4 -6.28 -19.85 45.83
C LEU A 4 -5.10 -19.64 44.86
N ALA A 5 -3.91 -19.50 45.44
CA ALA A 5 -2.59 -19.38 44.84
C ALA A 5 -1.75 -20.55 45.34
N ILE A 6 -0.98 -21.24 44.47
CA ILE A 6 0.05 -22.24 44.81
C ILE A 6 0.96 -22.37 43.55
N ALA A 7 2.29 -22.56 43.55
CA ALA A 7 3.46 -22.18 44.34
C ALA A 7 4.67 -22.84 43.63
N LEU A 8 5.83 -22.19 43.65
CA LEU A 8 7.16 -22.73 43.29
C LEU A 8 7.59 -23.89 44.21
N LEU A 9 8.41 -24.82 43.71
CA LEU A 9 9.43 -25.65 44.41
C LEU A 9 10.12 -26.55 43.34
N CYS A 10 11.40 -26.97 43.38
CA CYS A 10 12.66 -26.57 44.02
C CYS A 10 13.77 -27.53 43.48
N LEU A 11 15.03 -27.11 43.65
CA LEU A 11 16.31 -27.79 43.39
C LEU A 11 16.50 -29.18 44.06
N ALA A 12 17.36 -30.02 43.46
CA ALA A 12 18.51 -30.74 44.07
C ALA A 12 19.27 -31.50 42.95
N ALA A 13 20.54 -31.27 42.59
CA ALA A 13 21.82 -31.41 43.32
C ALA A 13 22.07 -32.83 43.87
N LEU A 14 23.14 -33.51 43.41
CA LEU A 14 24.06 -34.45 44.11
C LEU A 14 25.04 -35.01 43.04
N LEU A 15 26.34 -34.63 42.99
CA LEU A 15 27.51 -35.05 43.80
C LEU A 15 28.32 -36.21 43.19
N SER A 16 29.59 -35.94 42.84
CA SER A 16 30.70 -36.90 42.91
C SER A 16 32.04 -36.18 43.14
N CYS A 17 32.68 -36.53 44.26
CA CYS A 17 34.03 -36.18 44.73
C CYS A 17 35.10 -36.98 43.92
N ALA A 18 36.43 -36.82 43.96
CA ALA A 18 37.43 -36.17 44.84
C ALA A 18 38.77 -36.07 44.04
N ALA A 19 39.54 -34.96 44.09
CA ALA A 19 40.79 -34.75 44.87
C ALA A 19 42.07 -34.60 43.98
N PRO A 20 43.15 -33.90 44.44
CA PRO A 20 43.96 -32.99 43.62
C PRO A 20 45.42 -33.42 43.38
N GLY A 21 46.08 -32.81 42.37
CA GLY A 21 47.54 -32.92 42.22
C GLY A 21 48.15 -32.06 41.10
N HIS A 22 49.03 -31.14 41.51
CA HIS A 22 50.25 -30.64 40.83
C HIS A 22 50.16 -30.09 39.39
N GLY A 23 50.37 -28.77 39.25
CA GLY A 23 50.64 -28.11 37.96
C GLY A 23 52.05 -28.35 37.43
N PRO A 24 52.28 -27.98 36.16
CA PRO A 24 53.45 -27.18 35.83
C PRO A 24 53.13 -25.90 35.03
N ALA A 25 54.16 -25.06 35.02
CA ALA A 25 54.39 -23.72 34.52
C ALA A 25 54.11 -23.47 33.00
N PRO A 26 54.22 -22.20 32.53
CA PRO A 26 53.55 -21.67 31.34
C PRO A 26 54.37 -21.86 30.05
N GLY A 27 53.67 -22.02 28.93
CA GLY A 27 54.26 -21.99 27.60
C GLY A 27 53.29 -22.50 26.53
N ASP A 28 52.98 -21.62 25.58
CA ASP A 28 52.41 -21.89 24.25
C ASP A 28 51.00 -22.53 24.16
N GLY A 29 49.99 -21.68 24.33
CA GLY A 29 48.65 -21.90 23.79
C GLY A 29 48.27 -20.73 22.85
N PRO A 30 47.81 -20.98 21.60
CA PRO A 30 47.54 -19.91 20.64
C PRO A 30 46.38 -19.04 21.12
N ALA A 31 46.53 -17.73 20.91
CA ALA A 31 45.49 -16.74 21.16
C ALA A 31 44.16 -17.15 20.50
N PRO A 32 42.99 -16.89 21.14
CA PRO A 32 41.71 -17.12 20.49
C PRO A 32 41.65 -16.27 19.23
N SER A 33 41.58 -16.96 18.09
CA SER A 33 41.40 -16.39 16.75
C SER A 33 40.21 -15.44 16.78
N GLY A 34 40.43 -14.21 16.33
CA GLY A 34 39.39 -13.21 16.19
C GLY A 34 38.18 -13.79 15.46
N GLY A 35 37.00 -13.55 16.01
CA GLY A 35 35.75 -13.72 15.27
C GLY A 35 35.84 -12.98 13.94
N PRO A 36 35.11 -13.43 12.90
CA PRO A 36 35.15 -12.78 11.59
C PRO A 36 34.88 -11.28 11.79
N PRO A 37 35.61 -10.39 11.07
CA PRO A 37 35.36 -8.97 11.18
C PRO A 37 33.87 -8.77 10.91
N SER A 38 33.19 -8.08 11.81
CA SER A 38 31.92 -7.46 11.51
C SER A 38 32.24 -6.42 10.43
N GLY A 39 32.26 -6.87 9.18
CA GLY A 39 32.48 -6.01 8.03
C GLY A 39 31.44 -4.91 8.11
N ASP A 40 31.90 -3.67 7.94
CA ASP A 40 30.98 -2.55 7.81
C ASP A 40 30.05 -2.88 6.63
N PRO A 41 28.71 -2.96 6.81
CA PRO A 41 27.80 -3.33 5.73
C PRO A 41 27.85 -2.34 4.55
N THR A 42 28.59 -1.24 4.68
CA THR A 42 28.90 -0.29 3.61
C THR A 42 30.13 -0.66 2.76
N GLU A 43 30.99 -1.57 3.25
CA GLU A 43 32.22 -2.00 2.58
C GLU A 43 31.89 -3.01 1.46
N GLY A 44 31.81 -2.51 0.22
CA GLY A 44 31.48 -3.29 -0.97
C GLY A 44 30.12 -2.98 -1.60
N ALA A 45 29.38 -2.01 -1.05
CA ALA A 45 28.11 -1.61 -1.63
C ALA A 45 28.32 -0.94 -3.00
N THR A 46 27.71 -1.51 -4.05
CA THR A 46 27.80 -1.02 -5.43
C THR A 46 26.69 -0.03 -5.74
N TRP A 47 26.95 0.89 -6.66
CA TRP A 47 25.92 1.83 -7.10
C TRP A 47 24.86 1.12 -7.92
N GLY A 48 23.62 1.16 -7.45
CA GLY A 48 22.41 0.75 -8.17
C GLY A 48 21.54 1.95 -8.53
N THR A 49 20.62 1.78 -9.48
CA THR A 49 19.64 2.79 -9.85
C THR A 49 18.30 2.47 -9.19
N TYR A 50 17.73 3.46 -8.50
CA TYR A 50 16.49 3.35 -7.74
C TYR A 50 15.53 4.47 -8.16
N GLN A 51 14.22 4.25 -8.03
CA GLN A 51 13.25 5.32 -8.24
C GLN A 51 13.45 6.44 -7.19
N ALA A 52 13.30 7.68 -7.64
CA ALA A 52 13.23 8.85 -6.77
C ALA A 52 11.79 9.34 -6.73
N ASP A 53 11.30 9.65 -5.53
CA ASP A 53 9.93 10.13 -5.36
C ASP A 53 9.80 11.54 -5.93
N VAL A 54 8.80 11.75 -6.79
CA VAL A 54 8.48 13.08 -7.33
C VAL A 54 7.49 13.75 -6.38
N THR A 55 7.88 14.88 -5.82
CA THR A 55 7.09 15.60 -4.80
C THR A 55 6.35 16.80 -5.38
N ALA A 56 6.85 17.39 -6.47
CA ALA A 56 6.18 18.48 -7.16
C ALA A 56 6.55 18.50 -8.64
N VAL A 57 5.62 18.98 -9.47
CA VAL A 57 5.82 19.12 -10.92
C VAL A 57 5.33 20.49 -11.35
N ARG A 58 6.24 21.30 -11.91
CA ARG A 58 5.98 22.67 -12.34
C ARG A 58 6.35 22.88 -13.80
N LEU A 59 5.63 23.79 -14.46
CA LEU A 59 5.99 24.24 -15.80
C LEU A 59 7.36 24.93 -15.77
N SER A 60 8.12 24.74 -16.85
CA SER A 60 9.27 25.58 -17.16
C SER A 60 8.86 26.69 -18.12
N ASP A 61 9.71 27.70 -18.27
CA ASP A 61 9.55 28.74 -19.32
C ASP A 61 9.62 28.15 -20.75
N ASP A 62 10.29 27.01 -20.93
CA ASP A 62 10.22 26.22 -22.15
C ASP A 62 8.94 25.37 -22.16
N PRO A 63 8.03 25.54 -23.14
CA PRO A 63 6.77 24.81 -23.21
C PRO A 63 6.95 23.29 -23.40
N ARG A 64 8.16 22.85 -23.73
CA ARG A 64 8.55 21.44 -23.87
C ARG A 64 9.21 20.86 -22.63
N SER A 65 9.32 21.63 -21.55
CA SER A 65 10.03 21.21 -20.34
C SER A 65 9.17 21.34 -19.09
N LEU A 66 9.33 20.37 -18.19
CA LEU A 66 8.86 20.41 -16.81
C LEU A 66 10.05 20.40 -15.86
N VAL A 67 9.89 21.06 -14.72
CA VAL A 67 10.81 20.91 -13.59
C VAL A 67 10.14 20.03 -12.54
N LEU A 68 10.81 18.94 -12.20
CA LEU A 68 10.37 17.97 -11.21
C LEU A 68 11.17 18.20 -9.93
N THR A 69 10.48 18.44 -8.81
CA THR A 69 11.10 18.36 -7.49
C THR A 69 11.05 16.91 -7.03
N VAL A 70 12.18 16.40 -6.56
CA VAL A 70 12.34 15.00 -6.17
C VAL A 70 12.90 14.89 -4.76
N ALA A 71 12.50 13.85 -4.02
CA ALA A 71 13.09 13.50 -2.73
C ALA A 71 14.31 12.60 -2.94
N LEU A 72 15.50 13.15 -2.73
CA LEU A 72 16.76 12.42 -2.87
C LEU A 72 17.24 11.90 -1.53
N LEU A 73 17.73 10.67 -1.47
CA LEU A 73 18.29 10.08 -0.25
C LEU A 73 19.50 10.90 0.25
N ALA A 74 19.55 11.19 1.54
CA ALA A 74 20.52 12.12 2.14
C ALA A 74 21.27 11.54 3.36
N ASP A 75 22.07 12.39 4.01
CA ASP A 75 22.86 12.20 5.25
C ASP A 75 24.11 11.32 5.19
N ALA A 76 24.38 10.64 4.07
CA ALA A 76 25.66 9.94 3.91
C ALA A 76 26.17 9.94 2.45
N ASP A 77 27.50 9.93 2.33
CA ASP A 77 28.18 9.75 1.05
C ASP A 77 27.88 8.37 0.47
N GLY A 78 27.10 8.35 -0.62
CA GLY A 78 26.59 7.11 -1.19
C GLY A 78 25.07 7.01 -1.23
N CYS A 79 24.36 7.91 -0.56
CA CYS A 79 22.91 7.87 -0.49
C CYS A 79 22.24 8.25 -1.80
N SER A 80 22.69 9.32 -2.45
CA SER A 80 22.13 9.72 -3.74
C SER A 80 23.18 10.38 -4.62
N ARG A 81 23.09 10.11 -5.93
CA ARG A 81 23.73 10.90 -6.98
C ARG A 81 22.95 10.77 -8.28
N ASN A 82 23.28 11.63 -9.24
CA ASN A 82 22.83 11.53 -10.63
C ASN A 82 21.30 11.35 -10.80
N PRO A 83 20.48 12.24 -10.20
CA PRO A 83 19.04 12.19 -10.40
C PRO A 83 18.71 12.54 -11.86
N ARG A 84 17.91 11.71 -12.52
CA ARG A 84 17.67 11.83 -13.97
C ARG A 84 16.36 11.18 -14.41
N ILE A 85 15.96 11.52 -15.64
CA ILE A 85 14.89 10.84 -16.36
C ILE A 85 15.45 9.59 -17.05
N THR A 86 14.70 8.50 -17.00
CA THR A 86 14.88 7.28 -17.79
C THR A 86 13.53 6.85 -18.35
N TYR A 87 13.54 5.92 -19.31
CA TYR A 87 12.31 5.35 -19.89
C TYR A 87 11.30 6.42 -20.33
N PHE A 88 11.74 7.35 -21.18
CA PHE A 88 10.87 8.39 -21.73
C PHE A 88 10.15 7.86 -22.96
N VAL A 89 8.81 7.84 -22.93
CA VAL A 89 7.96 7.43 -24.05
C VAL A 89 6.77 8.39 -24.17
N GLU A 90 6.39 8.71 -25.39
CA GLU A 90 5.17 9.45 -25.69
C GLU A 90 4.19 8.56 -26.46
N GLU A 91 2.99 8.37 -25.90
CA GLU A 91 1.96 7.54 -26.54
C GLU A 91 0.57 8.08 -26.20
N ASN A 92 -0.35 8.07 -27.16
CA ASN A 92 -1.76 8.46 -26.95
C ASN A 92 -1.92 9.83 -26.26
N ASN A 93 -1.08 10.80 -26.66
CA ASN A 93 -1.01 12.14 -26.08
C ASN A 93 -0.61 12.19 -24.59
N ARG A 94 0.03 11.13 -24.07
CA ARG A 94 0.58 11.03 -22.71
C ARG A 94 2.11 10.98 -22.77
N ILE A 95 2.75 11.34 -21.66
CA ILE A 95 4.19 11.18 -21.47
C ILE A 95 4.39 10.19 -20.34
N TYR A 96 5.21 9.17 -20.56
CA TYR A 96 5.65 8.23 -19.54
C TYR A 96 7.14 8.46 -19.31
N ALA A 97 7.53 8.57 -18.05
CA ALA A 97 8.93 8.73 -17.66
C ALA A 97 9.17 8.11 -16.29
N ASN A 98 10.36 7.57 -16.09
CA ASN A 98 10.83 7.16 -14.78
C ASN A 98 11.85 8.18 -14.26
N VAL A 99 11.66 8.60 -13.01
CA VAL A 99 12.56 9.50 -12.32
C VAL A 99 13.38 8.67 -11.34
N VAL A 100 14.69 8.67 -11.53
CA VAL A 100 15.60 7.77 -10.82
C VAL A 100 16.77 8.52 -10.21
N GLN A 101 17.38 7.93 -9.18
CA GLN A 101 18.64 8.32 -8.57
C GLN A 101 19.54 7.10 -8.46
N ASP A 102 20.86 7.30 -8.47
CA ASP A 102 21.78 6.22 -8.15
C ASP A 102 22.10 6.26 -6.65
N SER A 103 22.10 5.09 -6.01
CA SER A 103 22.46 4.92 -4.60
C SER A 103 23.30 3.67 -4.44
N ARG A 104 24.33 3.71 -3.59
CA ARG A 104 25.01 2.49 -3.13
C ARG A 104 24.51 2.05 -1.75
N LEU A 105 23.85 2.94 -1.01
CA LEU A 105 23.42 2.69 0.36
C LEU A 105 21.92 2.39 0.50
N SER A 106 21.12 2.54 -0.56
CA SER A 106 19.66 2.27 -0.54
C SER A 106 19.30 0.84 -0.13
N GLY A 107 20.16 -0.15 -0.43
CA GLY A 107 19.98 -1.54 0.02
C GLY A 107 20.35 -1.80 1.48
N VAL A 108 20.94 -0.82 2.18
CA VAL A 108 21.39 -0.94 3.57
C VAL A 108 20.36 -0.27 4.48
N VAL A 109 19.69 -1.08 5.31
CA VAL A 109 18.63 -0.62 6.20
C VAL A 109 19.16 0.50 7.11
N GLY A 110 18.50 1.66 7.06
CA GLY A 110 18.81 2.81 7.92
C GLY A 110 20.01 3.65 7.49
N ALA A 111 20.69 3.32 6.38
CA ALA A 111 21.88 4.06 5.94
C ALA A 111 21.56 5.46 5.36
N CYS A 112 20.35 5.66 4.84
CA CYS A 112 19.87 6.94 4.29
C CYS A 112 18.52 7.29 4.91
N PRO A 113 18.49 7.78 6.16
CA PRO A 113 17.26 7.94 6.92
C PRO A 113 16.43 9.18 6.52
N THR A 114 17.01 10.12 5.79
CA THR A 114 16.32 11.36 5.40
C THR A 114 16.38 11.59 3.90
N HIS A 115 15.60 12.59 3.46
CA HIS A 115 15.58 13.06 2.09
C HIS A 115 15.90 14.54 2.00
N THR A 116 16.62 14.93 0.95
CA THR A 116 16.80 16.33 0.55
C THR A 116 16.07 16.59 -0.77
N PRO A 117 15.48 17.78 -0.97
CA PRO A 117 14.93 18.16 -2.27
C PRO A 117 16.04 18.21 -3.34
N GLY A 118 15.74 17.68 -4.52
CA GLY A 118 16.53 17.84 -5.75
C GLY A 118 15.64 18.27 -6.91
N GLU A 119 16.25 18.69 -8.01
CA GLU A 119 15.54 19.04 -9.24
C GLU A 119 15.97 18.15 -10.40
N VAL A 120 15.00 17.67 -11.18
CA VAL A 120 15.20 16.96 -12.44
C VAL A 120 14.40 17.66 -13.52
N ARG A 121 15.02 17.91 -14.68
CA ARG A 121 14.34 18.45 -15.85
C ARG A 121 13.85 17.32 -16.75
N LEU A 122 12.55 17.33 -17.05
CA LEU A 122 11.97 16.48 -18.08
C LEU A 122 11.76 17.35 -19.32
N THR A 123 12.28 16.92 -20.46
CA THR A 123 12.15 17.63 -21.74
C THR A 123 11.60 16.69 -22.79
N ALA A 124 10.55 17.13 -23.49
CA ALA A 124 9.88 16.38 -24.55
C ALA A 124 10.20 16.99 -25.94
N PRO A 125 10.17 16.18 -27.01
CA PRO A 125 10.16 16.68 -28.38
C PRO A 125 9.07 17.72 -28.68
N ALA A 126 7.85 17.50 -28.17
CA ALA A 126 6.69 18.35 -28.37
C ALA A 126 6.28 19.08 -27.08
N PRO A 127 5.48 20.17 -27.16
CA PRO A 127 4.95 20.84 -25.98
C PRO A 127 4.25 19.89 -25.00
N ILE A 128 4.49 20.08 -23.71
CA ILE A 128 3.98 19.21 -22.64
C ILE A 128 2.63 19.71 -22.11
N ALA A 129 2.43 21.03 -22.11
CA ALA A 129 1.28 21.66 -21.47
C ALA A 129 -0.06 21.07 -21.93
N GLY A 130 -0.87 20.61 -20.96
CA GLY A 130 -2.19 20.02 -21.21
C GLY A 130 -2.20 18.50 -21.39
N ARG A 131 -1.02 17.87 -21.47
CA ARG A 131 -0.87 16.40 -21.53
C ARG A 131 -0.82 15.80 -20.14
N LEU A 132 -1.28 14.56 -20.03
CA LEU A 132 -1.07 13.75 -18.84
C LEU A 132 0.39 13.27 -18.80
N VAL A 133 1.04 13.42 -17.65
CA VAL A 133 2.42 12.96 -17.45
C VAL A 133 2.41 11.88 -16.38
N VAL A 134 2.94 10.70 -16.68
CA VAL A 134 3.02 9.56 -15.78
C VAL A 134 4.47 9.40 -15.36
N LEU A 135 4.74 9.72 -14.09
CA LEU A 135 6.08 9.69 -13.49
C LEU A 135 6.15 8.54 -12.50
N ASN A 136 7.03 7.56 -12.73
CA ASN A 136 7.13 6.38 -11.86
C ASN A 136 5.78 5.67 -11.64
N GLN A 137 4.97 5.54 -12.69
CA GLN A 137 3.60 4.99 -12.66
C GLN A 137 2.55 5.84 -11.94
N GLU A 138 2.92 7.01 -11.41
CA GLU A 138 1.97 7.96 -10.84
C GLU A 138 1.54 8.96 -11.92
N PRO A 139 0.23 9.07 -12.24
CA PRO A 139 -0.24 10.05 -13.20
C PRO A 139 -0.31 11.45 -12.56
N TRP A 140 0.03 12.46 -13.36
CA TRP A 140 -0.01 13.88 -13.02
C TRP A 140 -0.76 14.64 -14.10
N LYS A 141 -1.71 15.48 -13.70
CA LYS A 141 -2.50 16.32 -14.61
C LYS A 141 -2.28 17.78 -14.28
N ARG A 142 -2.24 18.59 -15.33
CA ARG A 142 -2.10 20.03 -15.20
C ARG A 142 -3.33 20.64 -14.55
N ASP A 143 -3.10 21.52 -13.60
CA ASP A 143 -4.08 22.46 -13.06
C ASP A 143 -3.41 23.85 -12.92
N GLY A 144 -3.91 24.82 -13.68
CA GLY A 144 -3.30 26.14 -13.79
C GLY A 144 -1.82 26.11 -14.21
N ALA A 145 -0.93 26.57 -13.31
CA ALA A 145 0.51 26.68 -13.53
C ALA A 145 1.32 25.47 -13.01
N GLN A 146 0.66 24.49 -12.41
CA GLN A 146 1.29 23.32 -11.79
C GLN A 146 0.67 22.04 -12.33
N TYR A 147 1.33 20.92 -12.01
CA TYR A 147 0.78 19.59 -12.19
C TYR A 147 0.49 19.02 -10.80
N HIS A 148 -0.70 18.47 -10.65
CA HIS A 148 -1.08 17.75 -9.44
C HIS A 148 -1.03 16.26 -9.70
N ARG A 149 -0.53 15.54 -8.70
CA ARG A 149 -0.61 14.09 -8.68
C ARG A 149 -2.08 13.71 -8.64
N CYS A 150 -2.46 12.82 -9.53
CA CYS A 150 -3.81 12.32 -9.61
C CYS A 150 -4.11 11.43 -8.40
N ASP A 151 -5.39 11.35 -8.04
CA ASP A 151 -5.82 10.48 -6.96
C ASP A 151 -5.57 9.01 -7.37
N PRO A 152 -4.98 8.17 -6.50
CA PRO A 152 -4.69 6.78 -6.83
C PRO A 152 -5.96 5.95 -7.09
N THR A 153 -7.11 6.43 -6.66
CA THR A 153 -8.39 5.73 -6.74
C THR A 153 -9.27 6.27 -7.87
N PHE A 154 -9.38 7.59 -7.99
CA PHE A 154 -10.23 8.28 -8.97
C PHE A 154 -9.48 8.80 -10.20
N GLY A 155 -8.16 8.66 -10.20
CA GLY A 155 -7.33 9.20 -11.26
C GLY A 155 -7.36 10.73 -11.25
N CYS A 156 -7.33 11.31 -12.45
CA CYS A 156 -7.11 12.74 -12.63
C CYS A 156 -8.39 13.53 -12.87
N ASP A 157 -9.52 12.85 -12.79
CA ASP A 157 -10.83 13.48 -12.92
C ASP A 157 -11.33 13.86 -11.53
N PRO A 158 -12.13 14.92 -11.40
CA PRO A 158 -12.68 15.32 -10.12
C PRO A 158 -13.43 14.15 -9.47
N MET A 159 -13.26 13.98 -8.17
CA MET A 159 -14.03 13.01 -7.41
C MET A 159 -15.53 13.31 -7.55
N PRO A 160 -16.39 12.30 -7.78
CA PRO A 160 -17.82 12.53 -7.87
C PRO A 160 -18.36 13.13 -6.57
N ALA A 161 -19.13 14.21 -6.69
CA ALA A 161 -19.77 14.86 -5.55
C ALA A 161 -20.96 14.06 -4.99
N ASP A 162 -21.60 13.26 -5.84
CA ASP A 162 -22.66 12.33 -5.42
C ASP A 162 -22.02 11.05 -4.85
N HIS A 163 -22.25 10.78 -3.57
CA HIS A 163 -21.73 9.59 -2.91
C HIS A 163 -22.37 8.29 -3.44
N CYS A 164 -23.54 8.39 -4.09
CA CYS A 164 -24.20 7.26 -4.75
C CYS A 164 -23.65 6.98 -6.15
N ASP A 165 -22.65 7.74 -6.62
CA ASP A 165 -22.01 7.52 -7.91
C ASP A 165 -21.36 6.12 -8.00
N PRO A 166 -21.48 5.42 -9.15
CA PRO A 166 -20.87 4.10 -9.36
C PRO A 166 -19.37 4.03 -9.05
N ALA A 167 -18.64 5.13 -9.19
CA ALA A 167 -17.22 5.17 -8.86
C ALA A 167 -17.01 4.92 -7.36
N TRP A 168 -17.79 5.56 -6.48
CA TRP A 168 -17.70 5.35 -5.03
C TRP A 168 -18.07 3.92 -4.61
N ILE A 169 -19.05 3.32 -5.29
CA ILE A 169 -19.41 1.91 -5.09
C ILE A 169 -18.25 0.99 -5.50
N SER A 170 -17.62 1.28 -6.63
CA SER A 170 -16.44 0.54 -7.10
C SER A 170 -15.27 0.61 -6.11
N VAL A 171 -15.03 1.78 -5.51
CA VAL A 171 -14.04 1.93 -4.43
C VAL A 171 -14.38 1.07 -3.23
N ALA A 172 -15.64 1.10 -2.78
CA ALA A 172 -16.09 0.33 -1.64
C ALA A 172 -15.84 -1.17 -1.85
N VAL A 173 -16.18 -1.71 -3.02
CA VAL A 173 -15.99 -3.13 -3.36
C VAL A 173 -14.52 -3.50 -3.47
N ARG A 174 -13.68 -2.65 -4.07
CA ARG A 174 -12.21 -2.88 -4.12
C ARG A 174 -11.57 -2.97 -2.73
N GLY A 175 -12.15 -2.30 -1.74
CA GLY A 175 -11.71 -2.37 -0.34
C GLY A 175 -12.26 -3.56 0.44
N MET A 176 -13.13 -4.38 -0.15
CA MET A 176 -13.69 -5.57 0.49
C MET A 176 -12.84 -6.81 0.21
N ASP A 177 -12.88 -7.77 1.15
CA ASP A 177 -12.30 -9.11 0.97
C ASP A 177 -13.23 -10.00 0.14
N VAL A 178 -13.35 -9.66 -1.15
CA VAL A 178 -14.11 -10.38 -2.17
C VAL A 178 -13.26 -10.57 -3.43
N SER A 179 -13.72 -11.39 -4.37
CA SER A 179 -13.03 -11.56 -5.65
C SER A 179 -12.82 -10.21 -6.36
N ARG A 180 -11.67 -10.03 -7.03
CA ARG A 180 -11.40 -8.84 -7.85
C ARG A 180 -12.40 -8.63 -8.98
N HIS A 181 -13.15 -9.67 -9.34
CA HIS A 181 -14.18 -9.64 -10.38
C HIS A 181 -15.56 -9.33 -9.81
N SER A 182 -15.69 -9.19 -8.49
CA SER A 182 -16.93 -8.83 -7.83
C SER A 182 -17.30 -7.39 -8.15
N VAL A 183 -18.59 -7.18 -8.40
CA VAL A 183 -19.19 -5.86 -8.62
C VAL A 183 -20.27 -5.67 -7.58
N GLY A 184 -20.36 -4.47 -7.02
CA GLY A 184 -21.41 -4.10 -6.09
C GLY A 184 -22.65 -3.64 -6.83
N SER A 185 -23.79 -4.21 -6.46
CA SER A 185 -25.12 -3.84 -6.98
C SER A 185 -25.87 -3.06 -5.89
N PRO A 186 -26.03 -1.74 -6.04
CA PRO A 186 -26.79 -0.94 -5.07
C PRO A 186 -28.25 -1.38 -5.01
N GLU A 187 -28.74 -1.63 -3.80
CA GLU A 187 -30.14 -1.89 -3.48
C GLU A 187 -30.84 -0.60 -3.01
N GLY A 188 -30.06 0.33 -2.43
CA GLY A 188 -30.53 1.64 -2.00
C GLY A 188 -29.39 2.53 -1.53
N CYS A 189 -29.45 3.81 -1.87
CA CYS A 189 -28.47 4.81 -1.45
C CYS A 189 -29.18 6.14 -1.18
N ASP A 190 -28.83 6.81 -0.09
CA ASP A 190 -29.35 8.15 0.24
C ASP A 190 -28.24 9.20 0.44
N GLY A 191 -27.02 8.89 0.00
CA GLY A 191 -25.84 9.75 0.14
C GLY A 191 -25.18 9.69 1.53
N THR A 192 -25.87 9.17 2.55
CA THR A 192 -25.28 8.92 3.89
C THR A 192 -25.14 7.44 4.17
N TRP A 193 -26.07 6.63 3.66
CA TRP A 193 -26.14 5.18 3.80
C TRP A 193 -26.25 4.52 2.44
N LEU A 194 -25.61 3.36 2.32
CA LEU A 194 -25.65 2.53 1.12
C LEU A 194 -25.96 1.09 1.54
N VAL A 195 -26.91 0.48 0.85
CA VAL A 195 -27.16 -0.96 0.85
C VAL A 195 -26.78 -1.47 -0.53
N MET A 196 -25.93 -2.49 -0.57
CA MET A 196 -25.60 -3.14 -1.83
C MET A 196 -25.40 -4.63 -1.65
N THR A 197 -25.64 -5.40 -2.69
CA THR A 197 -25.30 -6.81 -2.77
C THR A 197 -23.98 -6.97 -3.53
N VAL A 198 -23.14 -7.90 -3.07
CA VAL A 198 -21.84 -8.19 -3.68
C VAL A 198 -21.69 -9.71 -3.76
N PRO A 199 -21.44 -10.28 -4.96
CA PRO A 199 -21.08 -11.69 -5.09
C PRO A 199 -19.65 -11.89 -4.58
N PHE A 200 -19.42 -12.91 -3.75
CA PHE A 200 -18.07 -13.21 -3.24
C PHE A 200 -17.17 -13.81 -4.31
N ASP A 201 -17.74 -14.70 -5.12
CA ASP A 201 -17.08 -15.34 -6.24
C ASP A 201 -18.06 -15.36 -7.43
N PRO A 202 -18.02 -14.33 -8.30
CA PRO A 202 -18.96 -14.23 -9.42
C PRO A 202 -18.62 -15.17 -10.58
N VAL A 203 -17.43 -15.80 -10.58
CA VAL A 203 -16.96 -16.69 -11.66
C VAL A 203 -16.40 -18.00 -11.09
N PRO A 204 -17.16 -18.74 -10.28
CA PRO A 204 -16.65 -19.89 -9.52
C PRO A 204 -16.19 -21.05 -10.42
N CYS A 205 -16.69 -21.11 -11.66
CA CYS A 205 -16.32 -22.12 -12.64
C CYS A 205 -15.30 -21.63 -13.70
N GLY A 206 -14.81 -20.39 -13.58
CA GLY A 206 -14.00 -19.71 -14.60
C GLY A 206 -14.85 -19.03 -15.68
N VAL A 207 -14.16 -18.38 -16.62
CA VAL A 207 -14.79 -17.64 -17.73
C VAL A 207 -15.52 -18.53 -18.74
N GLU A 208 -15.14 -19.81 -18.80
CA GLU A 208 -15.80 -20.85 -19.58
C GLU A 208 -16.32 -21.93 -18.64
N ALA A 209 -17.58 -22.34 -18.84
CA ALA A 209 -18.20 -23.36 -18.01
C ALA A 209 -17.45 -24.69 -18.14
N ARG A 210 -16.99 -25.24 -17.02
CA ARG A 210 -16.32 -26.55 -16.96
C ARG A 210 -17.35 -27.66 -16.74
N PRO A 211 -17.24 -28.80 -17.45
CA PRO A 211 -18.10 -29.95 -17.21
C PRO A 211 -18.08 -30.38 -15.73
N GLY A 212 -19.25 -30.51 -15.11
CA GLY A 212 -19.39 -30.92 -13.71
C GLY A 212 -19.20 -29.81 -12.68
N CYS A 213 -19.07 -28.54 -13.09
CA CYS A 213 -19.04 -27.40 -12.18
C CYS A 213 -20.42 -26.74 -12.09
N GLU A 214 -21.04 -26.77 -10.91
CA GLU A 214 -22.30 -26.08 -10.60
C GLU A 214 -21.98 -24.70 -9.98
N PRO A 215 -22.22 -23.58 -10.68
CA PRO A 215 -21.87 -22.26 -10.19
C PRO A 215 -22.85 -21.85 -9.08
N THR A 216 -22.42 -21.95 -7.82
CA THR A 216 -23.13 -21.35 -6.70
C THR A 216 -22.48 -20.02 -6.35
N VAL A 217 -23.14 -18.92 -6.71
CA VAL A 217 -22.66 -17.57 -6.39
C VAL A 217 -23.19 -17.19 -5.01
N ASN A 218 -22.28 -17.13 -4.04
CA ASN A 218 -22.62 -16.62 -2.71
C ASN A 218 -22.72 -15.09 -2.77
N VAL A 219 -23.94 -14.57 -2.68
CA VAL A 219 -24.20 -13.13 -2.62
C VAL A 219 -24.36 -12.71 -1.17
N ARG A 220 -23.75 -11.57 -0.83
CA ARG A 220 -23.87 -10.97 0.51
C ARG A 220 -24.33 -9.53 0.40
N ARG A 221 -25.24 -9.14 1.28
CA ARG A 221 -25.66 -7.75 1.41
C ARG A 221 -24.76 -7.03 2.39
N TYR A 222 -24.28 -5.87 1.99
CA TYR A 222 -23.47 -4.97 2.80
C TYR A 222 -24.26 -3.71 3.12
N PHE A 223 -24.09 -3.23 4.34
CA PHE A 223 -24.65 -1.98 4.82
C PHE A 223 -23.48 -1.05 5.15
N LEU A 224 -23.44 0.09 4.48
CA LEU A 224 -22.32 1.02 4.55
C LEU A 224 -22.78 2.41 4.97
N ARG A 225 -21.86 3.15 5.58
CA ARG A 225 -22.02 4.56 5.96
C ARG A 225 -20.97 5.38 5.26
N TRP A 226 -21.34 6.58 4.82
CA TRP A 226 -20.39 7.54 4.29
C TRP A 226 -19.42 8.00 5.38
N ALA A 227 -18.11 7.93 5.10
CA ALA A 227 -17.03 8.22 6.04
C ALA A 227 -16.08 9.33 5.57
N GLY A 228 -16.58 10.26 4.74
CA GLY A 228 -15.80 11.41 4.25
C GLY A 228 -14.83 11.02 3.13
N GLU A 229 -13.61 11.54 3.18
CA GLU A 229 -12.59 11.35 2.13
C GLU A 229 -12.24 9.87 1.85
N ARG A 230 -12.45 8.98 2.82
CA ARG A 230 -12.23 7.54 2.65
C ARG A 230 -13.38 6.82 1.93
N GLY A 231 -14.47 7.52 1.62
CA GLY A 231 -15.65 6.97 0.97
C GLY A 231 -16.53 6.14 1.90
N TRP A 232 -17.06 5.03 1.40
CA TRP A 232 -17.98 4.17 2.12
C TRP A 232 -17.27 3.24 3.12
N ALA A 233 -17.70 3.24 4.38
CA ALA A 233 -17.26 2.32 5.41
C ALA A 233 -18.32 1.23 5.67
N THR A 234 -17.89 -0.03 5.69
CA THR A 234 -18.78 -1.16 6.00
C THR A 234 -19.12 -1.20 7.49
N ILE A 235 -20.42 -1.25 7.81
CA ILE A 235 -20.93 -1.37 9.17
C ILE A 235 -21.11 -2.85 9.53
N THR A 236 -21.84 -3.56 8.68
CA THR A 236 -22.13 -4.99 8.80
C THR A 236 -22.53 -5.53 7.44
N SER A 237 -22.63 -6.85 7.36
CA SER A 237 -23.17 -7.55 6.21
C SER A 237 -24.11 -8.68 6.66
N SER A 238 -24.96 -9.15 5.74
CA SER A 238 -25.99 -10.17 6.01
C SER A 238 -26.35 -10.98 4.77
N THR A 239 -26.89 -12.17 4.98
CA THR A 239 -27.60 -13.00 3.98
C THR A 239 -29.11 -13.06 4.27
N GLU A 240 -29.58 -12.33 5.29
CA GLU A 240 -30.99 -12.26 5.68
C GLU A 240 -31.74 -11.20 4.87
N ALA A 241 -33.06 -11.33 4.83
CA ALA A 241 -33.96 -10.32 4.29
C ALA A 241 -34.11 -9.15 5.28
N GLY A 242 -34.53 -7.99 4.77
CA GLY A 242 -34.91 -6.88 5.64
C GLY A 242 -33.74 -6.14 6.30
N CYS A 243 -34.08 -5.35 7.31
CA CYS A 243 -33.15 -4.50 8.07
C CYS A 243 -32.62 -5.09 9.38
N GLY A 244 -33.07 -6.29 9.78
CA GLY A 244 -32.86 -6.80 11.15
C GLY A 244 -31.40 -6.78 11.59
N ARG A 245 -30.50 -7.28 10.74
CA ARG A 245 -29.05 -7.33 11.04
C ARG A 245 -28.44 -5.95 11.23
N VAL A 246 -28.69 -5.00 10.32
CA VAL A 246 -28.10 -3.66 10.42
C VAL A 246 -28.66 -2.86 11.57
N ARG A 247 -29.96 -2.96 11.84
CA ARG A 247 -30.62 -2.23 12.94
C ARG A 247 -30.15 -2.66 14.33
N THR A 248 -29.58 -3.86 14.45
CA THR A 248 -28.96 -4.34 15.68
C THR A 248 -27.61 -3.66 15.95
N VAL A 249 -26.84 -3.37 14.90
CA VAL A 249 -25.48 -2.79 15.02
C VAL A 249 -25.51 -1.26 14.89
N GLU A 250 -26.41 -0.73 14.07
CA GLU A 250 -26.58 0.69 13.78
C GLU A 250 -28.08 1.05 13.82
N PRO A 251 -28.62 1.39 15.00
CA PRO A 251 -30.02 1.78 15.17
C PRO A 251 -30.41 3.09 14.48
N ALA A 252 -29.47 3.87 13.92
CA ALA A 252 -29.80 5.03 13.09
C ALA A 252 -30.04 4.67 11.61
N PHE A 253 -29.78 3.41 11.21
CA PHE A 253 -29.87 3.02 9.81
C PHE A 253 -31.30 3.20 9.23
N PRO A 254 -31.49 3.88 8.08
CA PRO A 254 -32.81 4.17 7.54
C PRO A 254 -33.54 2.90 7.09
N THR A 255 -34.66 2.57 7.76
CA THR A 255 -35.46 1.38 7.45
C THR A 255 -35.94 1.33 6.00
N LYS A 256 -36.22 2.48 5.39
CA LYS A 256 -36.66 2.59 3.99
C LYS A 256 -35.69 1.97 2.97
N LEU A 257 -34.40 1.84 3.30
CA LEU A 257 -33.38 1.30 2.39
C LEU A 257 -33.34 -0.23 2.39
N CYS A 258 -33.98 -0.90 3.34
CA CYS A 258 -33.87 -2.34 3.49
C CYS A 258 -35.15 -3.08 3.88
N ALA A 259 -36.24 -2.38 4.22
CA ALA A 259 -37.45 -3.00 4.79
C ALA A 259 -38.01 -4.13 3.91
N ASP A 260 -38.08 -3.87 2.61
CA ASP A 260 -38.72 -4.75 1.63
C ASP A 260 -37.71 -5.60 0.84
N LEU A 261 -36.42 -5.55 1.21
CA LEU A 261 -35.39 -6.30 0.50
C LEU A 261 -35.47 -7.80 0.81
N PRO A 262 -35.48 -8.68 -0.20
CA PRO A 262 -35.50 -10.12 -0.01
C PRO A 262 -34.14 -10.62 0.51
N ARG A 263 -34.02 -11.93 0.74
CA ARG A 263 -32.68 -12.53 0.91
C ARG A 263 -31.86 -12.32 -0.38
N PRO A 264 -30.56 -12.02 -0.28
CA PRO A 264 -29.67 -11.93 -1.45
C PRO A 264 -29.53 -13.26 -2.19
#